data_AF-A0A7X0TRZ6-F1
#
_entry.id   AF-A0A7X0TRZ6-F1
#
_cell.length_a   1.000
_cell.length_b   1.000
_cell.length_c   1.000
_cell.angle_alpha   90.00
_cell.angle_beta   90.00
_cell.angle_gamma   90.00
#
_symmetry.space_group_name_H-M   'P 1'
#
loop_
_entity.id
_entity.type
_entity.pdbx_description
1 polymer ?
#
loop_
_entity_poly.entity_id
_entity_poly.type
_entity_poly.pdbx_seq_one_letter_code
_entity_poly.pdbx_strand_id
1 'polypeptide(L)'
;MKILITFLAILACILVGLTYFKTNDQPVSNNMIEETIETKRLQPESSLSQQLPEKTTDSGISDEISTQQTVNSFAQLLEKLTPYEQEKYLTLNKQLFGALEFTDNNTYEIWLKQGFPSVREINYLSQYDRKDLGLTLFNSASSYPIFTDEPSLNLPALSAINLIETIAELETVVRYYFPEYQQGEPFPVTSKWPNGERPEQVNEVLRSIITSYASVREHTAIQYLARARYEQLSFGMGEGQSNATTVLTKLAKADKKLGGNNNLSNYVAHHYPEHIEEYEKLRNEKDIN
;
A
#
# COMPACT_ATOMS: atom_id res chain seq x y z
N MET A 1 -16.41 5.54 -53.83
CA MET A 1 -15.44 6.43 -53.17
C MET A 1 -15.20 6.03 -51.71
N LYS A 2 -16.10 6.27 -50.74
CA LYS A 2 -15.88 5.97 -49.30
C LYS A 2 -15.27 4.59 -49.02
N ILE A 3 -15.83 3.51 -49.59
CA ILE A 3 -15.35 2.12 -49.42
C ILE A 3 -13.87 1.94 -49.81
N LEU A 4 -13.39 2.65 -50.84
CA LEU A 4 -12.00 2.59 -51.29
C LEU A 4 -11.03 3.17 -50.25
N ILE A 5 -11.46 4.21 -49.54
CA ILE A 5 -10.68 4.89 -48.50
C ILE A 5 -10.55 3.98 -47.27
N THR A 6 -11.63 3.31 -46.84
CA THR A 6 -11.55 2.32 -45.76
C THR A 6 -10.66 1.13 -46.13
N PHE A 7 -10.72 0.64 -47.38
CA PHE A 7 -9.85 -0.43 -47.85
C PHE A 7 -8.37 -0.02 -47.82
N LEU A 8 -8.03 1.19 -48.29
CA LEU A 8 -6.66 1.71 -48.26
C LEU A 8 -6.14 1.90 -46.83
N ALA A 9 -6.98 2.38 -45.90
CA ALA A 9 -6.60 2.52 -44.50
C ALA A 9 -6.31 1.17 -43.83
N ILE A 10 -7.15 0.16 -44.07
CA ILE A 10 -6.93 -1.20 -43.55
C ILE A 10 -5.66 -1.82 -44.16
N LEU A 11 -5.43 -1.63 -45.46
CA LEU A 11 -4.22 -2.13 -46.14
C LEU A 11 -2.95 -1.49 -45.57
N ALA A 12 -2.98 -0.19 -45.27
CA ALA A 12 -1.87 0.51 -44.62
C ALA A 12 -1.57 -0.03 -43.21
N CYS A 13 -2.60 -0.25 -42.39
CA CYS A 13 -2.42 -0.85 -41.06
C CYS A 13 -1.84 -2.27 -41.13
N ILE A 14 -2.28 -3.10 -42.10
CA ILE A 14 -1.73 -4.44 -42.31
C ILE A 14 -0.27 -4.38 -42.77
N LEU A 15 0.09 -3.44 -43.67
CA LEU A 15 1.47 -3.24 -44.11
C LEU A 15 2.39 -2.81 -42.95
N VAL A 16 1.95 -1.90 -42.08
CA VAL A 16 2.71 -1.48 -40.90
C VAL A 16 2.86 -2.62 -39.89
N GLY A 17 1.81 -3.42 -39.66
CA GLY A 17 1.89 -4.61 -38.82
C GLY A 17 2.88 -5.66 -39.35
N LEU A 18 2.88 -5.88 -40.67
CA LEU A 18 3.80 -6.81 -41.33
C LEU A 18 5.25 -6.32 -41.32
N THR A 19 5.53 -5.03 -41.49
CA THR A 19 6.91 -4.53 -41.38
C THR A 19 7.41 -4.58 -39.93
N TYR A 20 6.57 -4.27 -38.94
CA TYR A 20 6.96 -4.29 -37.53
C TYR A 20 7.28 -5.70 -37.00
N PHE A 21 6.48 -6.71 -37.40
CA PHE A 21 6.82 -8.11 -37.09
C PHE A 21 8.08 -8.58 -37.81
N LYS A 22 8.22 -8.28 -39.11
CA LYS A 22 9.32 -8.79 -39.94
C LYS A 22 10.70 -8.17 -39.63
N THR A 23 10.76 -7.15 -38.76
CA THR A 23 12.03 -6.61 -38.24
C THR A 23 12.55 -7.28 -36.97
N ASN A 24 11.80 -8.19 -36.34
CA ASN A 24 12.21 -8.82 -35.06
C ASN A 24 12.65 -10.30 -35.19
N ASP A 25 12.53 -10.90 -36.38
CA ASP A 25 13.01 -12.26 -36.68
C ASP A 25 14.44 -12.23 -37.25
N GLN A 26 15.46 -12.27 -36.38
CA GLN A 26 16.79 -12.74 -36.79
C GLN A 26 16.94 -14.25 -36.44
N PRO A 27 17.23 -15.11 -37.42
CA PRO A 27 17.34 -16.55 -37.18
C PRO A 27 18.67 -16.91 -36.51
N VAL A 28 18.60 -17.57 -35.35
CA VAL A 28 19.78 -18.25 -34.77
C VAL A 28 20.10 -19.45 -35.65
N SER A 29 21.25 -19.41 -36.33
CA SER A 29 21.69 -20.48 -37.23
C SER A 29 22.35 -21.62 -36.45
N ASN A 30 21.79 -22.82 -36.56
CA ASN A 30 22.46 -24.06 -36.14
C ASN A 30 23.25 -24.66 -37.31
N ASN A 31 24.55 -24.83 -37.10
CA ASN A 31 25.40 -25.84 -37.74
C ASN A 31 26.23 -26.44 -36.58
N MET A 32 26.15 -27.75 -36.30
CA MET A 32 27.12 -28.77 -36.77
C MET A 32 28.58 -28.42 -36.40
N ILE A 33 29.36 -29.28 -35.71
CA ILE A 33 29.19 -30.69 -35.27
C ILE A 33 30.29 -30.97 -34.17
N GLU A 34 30.38 -32.03 -33.33
CA GLU A 34 30.00 -33.46 -33.37
C GLU A 34 29.51 -34.00 -31.99
N GLU A 35 30.36 -34.70 -31.22
CA GLU A 35 30.08 -35.54 -30.03
C GLU A 35 30.79 -35.02 -28.75
N THR A 36 30.28 -35.21 -27.52
CA THR A 36 30.15 -36.53 -26.85
C THR A 36 29.07 -36.51 -25.76
N ILE A 37 28.28 -37.57 -25.67
CA ILE A 37 27.29 -37.77 -24.59
C ILE A 37 27.96 -38.46 -23.39
N GLU A 38 28.13 -37.75 -22.28
CA GLU A 38 28.36 -38.37 -20.97
C GLU A 38 27.33 -37.87 -19.95
N THR A 39 26.44 -38.76 -19.51
CA THR A 39 25.21 -38.41 -18.76
C THR A 39 25.47 -38.13 -17.28
N LYS A 40 26.13 -37.01 -16.96
CA LYS A 40 26.46 -36.63 -15.58
C LYS A 40 25.45 -35.65 -14.98
N ARG A 41 24.46 -36.22 -14.29
CA ARG A 41 23.35 -35.52 -13.58
C ARG A 41 23.87 -34.67 -12.41
N LEU A 42 24.10 -33.38 -12.62
CA LEU A 42 24.42 -32.39 -11.57
C LEU A 42 23.48 -31.16 -11.63
N GLN A 43 23.51 -30.38 -10.56
CA GLN A 43 22.42 -29.50 -10.12
C GLN A 43 22.25 -28.22 -10.96
N PRO A 44 21.04 -27.60 -10.97
CA PRO A 44 20.91 -26.18 -11.32
C PRO A 44 21.59 -25.32 -10.24
N GLU A 45 22.10 -24.16 -10.64
CA GLU A 45 22.81 -23.25 -9.73
C GLU A 45 21.91 -22.71 -8.62
N SER A 46 22.46 -22.58 -7.42
CA SER A 46 21.70 -22.33 -6.19
C SER A 46 21.37 -20.85 -5.99
N SER A 47 20.08 -20.56 -5.89
CA SER A 47 19.46 -19.55 -5.00
C SER A 47 20.30 -18.31 -4.62
N LEU A 48 19.89 -17.13 -5.11
CA LEU A 48 20.13 -15.89 -4.38
C LEU A 48 19.35 -15.93 -3.05
N SER A 49 19.99 -16.40 -1.98
CA SER A 49 19.51 -16.21 -0.63
C SER A 49 19.74 -14.76 -0.21
N GLN A 50 18.77 -13.90 -0.50
CA GLN A 50 18.70 -12.56 0.09
C GLN A 50 18.34 -12.68 1.57
N GLN A 51 19.34 -12.87 2.42
CA GLN A 51 19.19 -12.65 3.87
C GLN A 51 18.80 -11.18 4.10
N LEU A 52 17.96 -10.94 5.11
CA LEU A 52 17.78 -9.58 5.64
C LEU A 52 19.13 -9.03 6.14
N PRO A 53 19.33 -7.70 6.15
CA PRO A 53 20.48 -7.11 6.82
C PRO A 53 20.54 -7.59 8.28
N GLU A 54 21.73 -7.96 8.73
CA GLU A 54 21.93 -8.69 9.98
C GLU A 54 21.49 -7.86 11.20
N LYS A 55 20.66 -8.47 12.06
CA LYS A 55 20.01 -7.81 13.20
C LYS A 55 21.06 -7.21 14.14
N THR A 56 21.01 -5.89 14.34
CA THR A 56 21.87 -5.20 15.32
C THR A 56 21.50 -5.61 16.74
N THR A 57 22.32 -6.48 17.31
CA THR A 57 22.08 -7.12 18.61
C THR A 57 22.36 -6.16 19.78
N ASP A 58 21.35 -5.40 20.20
CA ASP A 58 20.80 -5.56 21.56
C ASP A 58 19.53 -4.69 21.77
N SER A 59 18.38 -5.36 21.67
CA SER A 59 17.16 -4.98 22.38
C SER A 59 16.32 -6.23 22.52
N GLY A 60 15.94 -6.59 23.75
CA GLY A 60 14.97 -7.63 23.97
C GLY A 60 13.63 -7.19 23.39
N ILE A 61 13.04 -7.98 22.50
CA ILE A 61 11.62 -7.82 22.18
C ILE A 61 10.88 -8.07 23.49
N SER A 62 10.19 -7.04 23.99
CA SER A 62 9.47 -7.11 25.25
C SER A 62 8.20 -7.95 25.07
N ASP A 63 8.33 -9.27 25.24
CA ASP A 63 7.24 -10.26 25.19
C ASP A 63 6.17 -10.07 26.30
N GLU A 64 6.25 -9.00 27.09
CA GLU A 64 5.41 -8.72 28.26
C GLU A 64 4.07 -8.00 27.96
N ILE A 65 3.67 -7.91 26.68
CA ILE A 65 2.24 -7.85 26.32
C ILE A 65 1.79 -9.24 25.83
N SER A 66 2.07 -10.23 26.67
CA SER A 66 1.60 -11.60 26.52
C SER A 66 0.07 -11.66 26.64
N THR A 67 -0.59 -11.63 25.48
CA THR A 67 -1.77 -12.40 25.01
C THR A 67 -2.92 -12.85 25.95
N GLN A 68 -2.97 -12.41 27.22
CA GLN A 68 -3.97 -12.85 28.21
C GLN A 68 -4.61 -11.73 29.04
N GLN A 69 -4.13 -10.49 28.96
CA GLN A 69 -4.86 -9.35 29.54
C GLN A 69 -5.90 -8.82 28.54
N THR A 70 -7.18 -9.08 28.81
CA THR A 70 -8.33 -8.49 28.10
C THR A 70 -8.20 -6.96 28.00
N VAL A 71 -8.42 -6.40 26.81
CA VAL A 71 -8.35 -4.96 26.54
C VAL A 71 -9.74 -4.49 26.13
N ASN A 72 -10.43 -3.76 27.03
CA ASN A 72 -11.87 -3.50 26.86
C ASN A 72 -12.18 -2.14 26.23
N SER A 73 -11.18 -1.36 25.82
CA SER A 73 -11.34 -0.17 24.98
C SER A 73 -9.99 0.29 24.42
N PHE A 74 -10.00 1.13 23.40
CA PHE A 74 -8.78 1.78 22.89
C PHE A 74 -8.08 2.63 23.97
N ALA A 75 -8.83 3.29 24.85
CA ALA A 75 -8.23 3.98 26.01
C ALA A 75 -7.48 3.01 26.93
N GLN A 76 -8.06 1.85 27.26
CA GLN A 76 -7.39 0.80 28.04
C GLN A 76 -6.23 0.11 27.30
N LEU A 77 -6.13 0.25 25.96
CA LEU A 77 -4.92 -0.11 25.23
C LEU A 77 -3.84 0.91 25.51
N LEU A 78 -4.10 2.19 25.21
CA LEU A 78 -3.14 3.29 25.36
C LEU A 78 -2.59 3.43 26.79
N GLU A 79 -3.42 3.23 27.81
CA GLU A 79 -3.02 3.24 29.23
C GLU A 79 -1.97 2.16 29.60
N LYS A 80 -1.81 1.12 28.78
CA LYS A 80 -0.83 0.02 28.97
C LYS A 80 0.41 0.14 28.11
N LEU A 81 0.46 1.12 27.21
CA LEU A 81 1.58 1.35 26.31
C LEU A 81 2.64 2.26 26.94
N THR A 82 3.88 2.19 26.47
CA THR A 82 4.83 3.28 26.70
C THR A 82 4.37 4.55 25.98
N PRO A 83 4.78 5.76 26.41
CA PRO A 83 4.40 7.01 25.74
C PRO A 83 4.75 7.05 24.24
N TYR A 84 5.83 6.38 23.84
CA TYR A 84 6.27 6.26 22.44
C TYR A 84 5.31 5.39 21.59
N GLU A 85 4.90 4.24 22.11
CA GLU A 85 3.91 3.37 21.47
C GLU A 85 2.53 4.03 21.44
N GLN A 86 2.16 4.76 22.50
CA GLN A 86 0.93 5.57 22.56
C GLN A 86 0.91 6.64 21.46
N GLU A 87 2.00 7.40 21.30
CA GLU A 87 2.13 8.41 20.23
C GLU A 87 2.03 7.79 18.84
N LYS A 88 2.65 6.63 18.61
CA LYS A 88 2.51 5.88 17.36
C LYS A 88 1.07 5.44 17.09
N TYR A 89 0.38 4.86 18.08
CA TYR A 89 -1.02 4.43 17.91
C TYR A 89 -1.97 5.61 17.66
N LEU A 90 -1.77 6.74 18.35
CA LEU A 90 -2.56 7.96 18.13
C LEU A 90 -2.31 8.58 16.75
N THR A 91 -1.04 8.64 16.33
CA THR A 91 -0.65 9.12 14.99
C THR A 91 -1.21 8.22 13.89
N LEU A 92 -1.10 6.90 14.05
CA LEU A 92 -1.63 5.92 13.12
C LEU A 92 -3.18 5.97 13.09
N ASN A 93 -3.85 6.16 14.22
CA ASN A 93 -5.30 6.33 14.29
C ASN A 93 -5.76 7.58 13.51
N LYS A 94 -5.08 8.73 13.71
CA LYS A 94 -5.34 9.96 12.94
C LYS A 94 -5.07 9.77 11.44
N GLN A 95 -4.03 9.00 11.08
CA GLN A 95 -3.73 8.64 9.70
C GLN A 95 -4.71 7.60 9.13
N LEU A 96 -5.45 6.86 9.95
CA LEU A 96 -6.48 5.90 9.57
C LEU A 96 -7.89 6.38 9.95
N PHE A 97 -8.15 7.68 9.82
CA PHE A 97 -9.49 8.28 9.89
C PHE A 97 -10.23 8.12 11.24
N GLY A 98 -9.50 7.92 12.35
CA GLY A 98 -10.08 7.63 13.65
C GLY A 98 -10.57 6.18 13.81
N ALA A 99 -10.29 5.30 12.86
CA ALA A 99 -10.86 3.96 12.82
C ALA A 99 -10.32 2.98 13.87
N LEU A 100 -9.26 3.31 14.62
CA LEU A 100 -8.64 2.43 15.63
C LEU A 100 -9.29 2.53 17.03
N GLU A 101 -10.31 3.37 17.21
CA GLU A 101 -10.98 3.60 18.50
C GLU A 101 -12.09 2.57 18.80
N PHE A 102 -11.72 1.40 19.34
CA PHE A 102 -12.69 0.38 19.77
C PHE A 102 -13.25 0.62 21.17
N THR A 103 -14.49 0.19 21.38
CA THR A 103 -15.26 0.35 22.63
C THR A 103 -15.28 -0.87 23.54
N ASP A 104 -14.85 -2.04 23.05
CA ASP A 104 -14.94 -3.33 23.76
C ASP A 104 -13.95 -4.37 23.19
N ASN A 105 -13.69 -5.43 23.95
CA ASN A 105 -12.72 -6.48 23.57
C ASN A 105 -13.19 -7.36 22.40
N ASN A 106 -14.50 -7.53 22.17
CA ASN A 106 -15.00 -8.32 21.04
C ASN A 106 -14.80 -7.55 19.72
N THR A 107 -15.03 -6.24 19.73
CA THR A 107 -14.67 -5.35 18.62
C THR A 107 -13.16 -5.37 18.34
N TYR A 108 -12.30 -5.31 19.37
CA TYR A 108 -10.85 -5.46 19.22
C TYR A 108 -10.46 -6.80 18.58
N GLU A 109 -11.02 -7.90 19.05
CA GLU A 109 -10.82 -9.25 18.49
C GLU A 109 -11.26 -9.35 17.01
N ILE A 110 -12.30 -8.64 16.59
CA ILE A 110 -12.70 -8.56 15.18
C ILE A 110 -11.67 -7.74 14.38
N TRP A 111 -11.19 -6.63 14.94
CA TRP A 111 -10.32 -5.70 14.24
C TRP A 111 -8.89 -6.22 14.02
N LEU A 112 -8.33 -6.99 14.95
CA LEU A 112 -7.10 -7.75 14.73
C LEU A 112 -7.23 -8.69 13.52
N LYS A 113 -8.38 -9.38 13.39
CA LYS A 113 -8.72 -10.23 12.23
C LYS A 113 -8.96 -9.42 10.94
N GLN A 114 -9.25 -8.13 11.06
CA GLN A 114 -9.27 -7.15 9.96
C GLN A 114 -7.93 -6.40 9.77
N GLY A 115 -6.83 -7.02 10.21
CA GLY A 115 -5.47 -6.57 9.92
C GLY A 115 -4.97 -5.43 10.80
N PHE A 116 -5.67 -5.05 11.88
CA PHE A 116 -5.17 -3.98 12.74
C PHE A 116 -3.91 -4.46 13.50
N PRO A 117 -2.89 -3.61 13.68
CA PRO A 117 -1.64 -4.00 14.33
C PRO A 117 -1.85 -4.29 15.81
N SER A 118 -1.14 -5.31 16.30
CA SER A 118 -0.76 -5.38 17.69
C SER A 118 0.49 -4.52 17.94
N VAL A 119 0.83 -4.35 19.21
CA VAL A 119 2.04 -3.62 19.63
C VAL A 119 3.31 -4.24 19.03
N ARG A 120 3.30 -5.56 18.76
CA ARG A 120 4.40 -6.27 18.09
C ARG A 120 4.67 -5.74 16.68
N GLU A 121 3.63 -5.50 15.86
CA GLU A 121 3.84 -4.91 14.53
C GLU A 121 4.40 -3.49 14.64
N ILE A 122 3.88 -2.67 15.55
CA ILE A 122 4.35 -1.29 15.78
C ILE A 122 5.83 -1.26 16.20
N ASN A 123 6.26 -2.22 17.02
CA ASN A 123 7.63 -2.33 17.50
C ASN A 123 8.58 -3.02 16.52
N TYR A 124 8.08 -3.94 15.68
CA TYR A 124 8.80 -4.51 14.55
C TYR A 124 9.15 -3.43 13.52
N LEU A 125 8.19 -2.59 13.14
CA LEU A 125 8.38 -1.52 12.16
C LEU A 125 9.47 -0.50 12.56
N SER A 126 9.68 -0.26 13.87
CA SER A 126 10.76 0.62 14.35
C SER A 126 12.19 0.10 14.13
N GLN A 127 12.36 -1.18 13.81
CA GLN A 127 13.68 -1.82 13.74
C GLN A 127 14.31 -1.79 12.33
N TYR A 128 13.58 -1.31 11.32
CA TYR A 128 14.00 -1.36 9.92
C TYR A 128 13.94 0.01 9.26
N ASP A 129 14.79 0.21 8.24
CA ASP A 129 14.60 1.31 7.29
C ASP A 129 13.31 1.08 6.47
N ARG A 130 12.53 2.15 6.26
CA ARG A 130 11.22 2.09 5.60
C ARG A 130 11.30 1.65 4.13
N LYS A 131 12.37 2.03 3.42
CA LYS A 131 12.57 1.71 2.00
C LYS A 131 12.98 0.25 1.82
N ASP A 132 13.89 -0.22 2.66
CA ASP A 132 14.32 -1.63 2.65
C ASP A 132 13.19 -2.56 3.10
N LEU A 133 12.46 -2.19 4.17
CA LEU A 133 11.23 -2.86 4.58
C LEU A 133 10.17 -2.85 3.47
N GLY A 134 9.94 -1.72 2.81
CA GLY A 134 8.97 -1.60 1.72
C GLY A 134 9.30 -2.50 0.52
N LEU A 135 10.59 -2.68 0.22
CA LEU A 135 11.06 -3.64 -0.78
C LEU A 135 10.86 -5.09 -0.32
N THR A 136 11.17 -5.43 0.94
CA THR A 136 10.89 -6.75 1.52
C THR A 136 9.39 -7.08 1.46
N LEU A 137 8.53 -6.17 1.93
CA LEU A 137 7.07 -6.34 1.91
C LEU A 137 6.51 -6.44 0.49
N PHE A 138 7.06 -5.71 -0.48
CA PHE A 138 6.71 -5.85 -1.90
C PHE A 138 7.08 -7.23 -2.46
N ASN A 139 8.28 -7.73 -2.14
CA ASN A 139 8.74 -9.05 -2.56
C ASN A 139 7.86 -10.15 -1.93
N SER A 140 7.63 -10.12 -0.61
CA SER A 140 6.74 -11.05 0.11
C SER A 140 5.27 -10.93 -0.26
N ALA A 141 4.82 -9.81 -0.82
CA ALA A 141 3.49 -9.69 -1.42
C ALA A 141 3.44 -10.31 -2.83
N SER A 142 4.58 -10.43 -3.51
CA SER A 142 4.72 -10.96 -4.88
C SER A 142 4.97 -12.46 -4.92
N SER A 143 5.68 -13.01 -3.92
CA SER A 143 5.82 -14.45 -3.67
C SER A 143 4.99 -14.88 -2.46
N TYR A 144 4.00 -15.77 -2.69
CA TYR A 144 3.01 -16.22 -1.70
C TYR A 144 3.68 -16.62 -0.36
N PRO A 145 3.23 -16.08 0.79
CA PRO A 145 4.17 -15.70 1.83
C PRO A 145 4.68 -16.86 2.68
N ILE A 146 6.01 -16.97 2.73
CA ILE A 146 6.74 -17.55 3.87
C ILE A 146 7.75 -16.48 4.30
N PHE A 147 7.42 -15.72 5.35
CA PHE A 147 8.45 -15.11 6.18
C PHE A 147 9.10 -16.28 6.94
N THR A 148 10.33 -16.62 6.59
CA THR A 148 11.07 -17.75 7.18
C THR A 148 11.39 -17.55 8.66
N ASP A 149 11.38 -16.29 9.11
CA ASP A 149 12.03 -15.89 10.35
C ASP A 149 11.01 -15.65 11.48
N GLU A 150 9.82 -15.09 11.19
CA GLU A 150 8.70 -14.97 12.14
C GLU A 150 7.32 -15.23 11.50
N PRO A 151 6.80 -16.48 11.51
CA PRO A 151 5.51 -16.85 10.92
C PRO A 151 4.27 -16.39 11.73
N SER A 152 4.40 -15.32 12.53
CA SER A 152 3.37 -14.82 13.46
C SER A 152 3.12 -13.31 13.38
N LEU A 153 3.73 -12.61 12.43
CA LEU A 153 3.51 -11.18 12.18
C LEU A 153 2.36 -10.93 11.21
N ASN A 154 1.56 -9.90 11.49
CA ASN A 154 0.40 -9.50 10.68
C ASN A 154 0.84 -8.76 9.41
N LEU A 155 1.23 -9.49 8.36
CA LEU A 155 1.66 -8.92 7.06
C LEU A 155 0.67 -7.89 6.48
N PRO A 156 -0.67 -8.09 6.50
CA PRO A 156 -1.64 -7.05 6.15
C PRO A 156 -1.47 -5.72 6.90
N ALA A 157 -1.14 -5.77 8.20
CA ALA A 157 -0.85 -4.59 9.00
C ALA A 157 0.48 -3.94 8.57
N LEU A 158 1.56 -4.74 8.48
CA LEU A 158 2.90 -4.25 8.11
C LEU A 158 2.88 -3.51 6.77
N SER A 159 2.31 -4.10 5.72
CA SER A 159 2.16 -3.45 4.40
C SER A 159 1.35 -2.16 4.48
N ALA A 160 0.25 -2.15 5.24
CA ALA A 160 -0.63 -0.99 5.34
C ALA A 160 0.01 0.17 6.11
N ILE A 161 0.71 -0.10 7.21
CA ILE A 161 1.36 0.92 8.04
C ILE A 161 2.60 1.46 7.31
N ASN A 162 3.38 0.61 6.64
CA ASN A 162 4.49 1.05 5.80
C ASN A 162 4.02 2.01 4.68
N LEU A 163 2.88 1.74 4.03
CA LEU A 163 2.25 2.68 3.10
C LEU A 163 1.83 4.00 3.79
N ILE A 164 1.18 3.94 4.96
CA ILE A 164 0.79 5.14 5.73
C ILE A 164 2.00 6.00 6.09
N GLU A 165 3.08 5.41 6.60
CA GLU A 165 4.26 6.17 6.98
C GLU A 165 4.95 6.79 5.77
N THR A 166 5.00 6.08 4.63
CA THR A 166 5.59 6.62 3.38
C THR A 166 4.74 7.77 2.82
N ILE A 167 3.40 7.73 3.02
CA ILE A 167 2.52 8.86 2.73
C ILE A 167 2.80 10.03 3.68
N ALA A 168 2.91 9.80 4.99
CA ALA A 168 3.20 10.84 5.97
C ALA A 168 4.59 11.50 5.75
N GLU A 169 5.57 10.73 5.27
CA GLU A 169 6.86 11.21 4.78
C GLU A 169 6.69 12.11 3.55
N LEU A 170 5.94 11.67 2.53
CA LEU A 170 5.66 12.49 1.34
C LEU A 170 4.98 13.81 1.73
N GLU A 171 3.91 13.77 2.52
CA GLU A 171 3.23 14.98 2.99
C GLU A 171 4.18 15.95 3.71
N THR A 172 5.21 15.42 4.39
CA THR A 172 6.20 16.22 5.13
C THR A 172 7.25 16.83 4.21
N VAL A 173 7.71 16.11 3.18
CA VAL A 173 8.56 16.71 2.12
C VAL A 173 7.77 17.71 1.27
N VAL A 174 6.48 17.45 0.99
CA VAL A 174 5.58 18.40 0.32
C VAL A 174 5.44 19.69 1.15
N ARG A 175 5.24 19.59 2.47
CA ARG A 175 5.13 20.75 3.38
C ARG A 175 6.36 21.65 3.43
N TYR A 176 7.55 21.18 3.03
CA TYR A 176 8.73 22.04 2.89
C TYR A 176 8.58 23.04 1.72
N TYR A 177 7.85 22.66 0.67
CA TYR A 177 7.61 23.50 -0.52
C TYR A 177 6.25 24.21 -0.49
N PHE A 178 5.28 23.64 0.22
CA PHE A 178 3.92 24.16 0.41
C PHE A 178 3.56 24.14 1.91
N PRO A 179 4.00 25.13 2.71
CA PRO A 179 3.80 25.13 4.17
C PRO A 179 2.34 25.05 4.62
N GLU A 180 1.41 25.44 3.76
CA GLU A 180 -0.05 25.35 3.94
C GLU A 180 -0.65 23.94 3.72
N TYR A 181 0.10 23.01 3.12
CA TYR A 181 -0.41 21.71 2.66
C TYR A 181 -0.83 20.78 3.82
N GLN A 182 -2.10 20.37 3.80
CA GLN A 182 -2.73 19.60 4.87
C GLN A 182 -2.71 18.09 4.62
N GLN A 183 -2.86 17.33 5.71
CA GLN A 183 -2.89 15.86 5.68
C GLN A 183 -4.08 15.37 4.84
N GLY A 184 -3.80 14.67 3.73
CA GLY A 184 -4.83 14.17 2.80
C GLY A 184 -5.37 15.16 1.76
N GLU A 185 -4.75 16.33 1.57
CA GLU A 185 -5.07 17.17 0.41
C GLU A 185 -4.54 16.54 -0.91
N PRO A 186 -5.19 16.80 -2.07
CA PRO A 186 -4.70 16.38 -3.38
C PRO A 186 -3.26 16.82 -3.62
N PHE A 187 -2.44 15.92 -4.16
CA PHE A 187 -1.01 16.13 -4.34
C PHE A 187 -0.73 17.29 -5.33
N PRO A 188 0.20 18.22 -5.03
CA PRO A 188 0.40 19.42 -5.85
C PRO A 188 0.72 19.12 -7.33
N VAL A 189 -0.09 19.71 -8.21
CA VAL A 189 0.08 19.65 -9.67
C VAL A 189 1.42 20.27 -10.11
N THR A 190 2.01 19.75 -11.18
CA THR A 190 3.38 20.09 -11.64
C THR A 190 3.63 21.61 -11.76
N SER A 191 2.65 22.38 -12.22
CA SER A 191 2.71 23.84 -12.38
C SER A 191 2.88 24.65 -11.08
N LYS A 192 2.63 24.06 -9.90
CA LYS A 192 2.78 24.74 -8.61
C LYS A 192 4.17 24.57 -7.98
N TRP A 193 4.99 23.65 -8.48
CA TRP A 193 6.30 23.38 -7.90
C TRP A 193 7.33 24.48 -8.25
N PRO A 194 8.39 24.66 -7.44
CA PRO A 194 9.46 25.61 -7.74
C PRO A 194 10.02 25.40 -9.16
N ASN A 195 10.14 26.49 -9.92
CA ASN A 195 10.57 26.49 -11.34
C ASN A 195 9.67 25.67 -12.30
N GLY A 196 8.51 25.17 -11.86
CA GLY A 196 7.63 24.29 -12.63
C GLY A 196 8.08 22.83 -12.69
N GLU A 197 9.09 22.43 -11.91
CA GLU A 197 9.61 21.05 -11.87
C GLU A 197 9.54 20.48 -10.46
N ARG A 198 9.25 19.18 -10.33
CA ARG A 198 9.15 18.53 -9.01
C ARG A 198 10.56 18.23 -8.45
N PRO A 199 10.91 18.70 -7.24
CA PRO A 199 12.20 18.41 -6.62
C PRO A 199 12.46 16.92 -6.42
N GLU A 200 13.71 16.49 -6.59
CA GLU A 200 14.07 15.06 -6.62
C GLU A 200 13.80 14.34 -5.28
N GLN A 201 13.93 15.01 -4.14
CA GLN A 201 13.54 14.48 -2.83
C GLN A 201 12.09 13.99 -2.80
N VAL A 202 11.19 14.67 -3.52
CA VAL A 202 9.79 14.26 -3.65
C VAL A 202 9.65 13.07 -4.61
N ASN A 203 10.44 13.03 -5.70
CA ASN A 203 10.48 11.87 -6.60
C ASN A 203 11.01 10.62 -5.91
N GLU A 204 11.98 10.75 -4.99
CA GLU A 204 12.52 9.64 -4.19
C GLU A 204 11.44 9.02 -3.29
N VAL A 205 10.70 9.83 -2.52
CA VAL A 205 9.59 9.32 -1.69
C VAL A 205 8.46 8.77 -2.56
N LEU A 206 8.16 9.37 -3.72
CA LEU A 206 7.18 8.82 -4.67
C LEU A 206 7.59 7.45 -5.22
N ARG A 207 8.88 7.17 -5.43
CA ARG A 207 9.36 5.81 -5.78
C ARG A 207 9.11 4.82 -4.63
N SER A 208 9.37 5.23 -3.39
CA SER A 208 9.06 4.41 -2.19
C SER A 208 7.55 4.19 -1.99
N ILE A 209 6.70 5.14 -2.40
CA ILE A 209 5.24 4.96 -2.37
C ILE A 209 4.81 3.88 -3.37
N ILE A 210 5.43 3.76 -4.55
CA ILE A 210 5.05 2.74 -5.54
C ILE A 210 5.29 1.32 -4.97
N THR A 211 6.43 1.05 -4.32
CA THR A 211 6.70 -0.26 -3.71
C THR A 211 5.77 -0.53 -2.51
N SER A 212 5.62 0.46 -1.63
CA SER A 212 4.75 0.38 -0.45
C SER A 212 3.28 0.18 -0.83
N TYR A 213 2.80 0.86 -1.89
CA TYR A 213 1.47 0.68 -2.46
C TYR A 213 1.28 -0.74 -3.02
N ALA A 214 2.26 -1.27 -3.74
CA ALA A 214 2.18 -2.60 -4.34
C ALA A 214 2.16 -3.75 -3.32
N SER A 215 2.68 -3.53 -2.10
CA SER A 215 2.64 -4.50 -0.99
C SER A 215 1.26 -4.67 -0.32
N VAL A 216 0.33 -3.74 -0.54
CA VAL A 216 -1.02 -3.74 0.04
C VAL A 216 -2.00 -4.48 -0.88
N ARG A 217 -2.88 -5.34 -0.33
CA ARG A 217 -3.72 -6.27 -1.12
C ARG A 217 -5.23 -6.11 -0.98
N GLU A 218 -5.73 -5.16 -0.18
CA GLU A 218 -7.18 -4.84 -0.07
C GLU A 218 -8.07 -6.06 0.29
N HIS A 219 -7.61 -6.87 1.25
CA HIS A 219 -8.37 -8.01 1.79
C HIS A 219 -8.90 -7.75 3.21
N THR A 220 -8.24 -6.87 3.95
CA THR A 220 -8.52 -6.53 5.36
C THR A 220 -8.91 -5.05 5.50
N ALA A 221 -9.57 -4.66 6.60
CA ALA A 221 -10.02 -3.26 6.76
C ALA A 221 -8.84 -2.27 6.75
N ILE A 222 -7.73 -2.56 7.44
CA ILE A 222 -6.58 -1.64 7.45
C ILE A 222 -6.02 -1.37 6.05
N GLN A 223 -6.04 -2.39 5.17
CA GLN A 223 -5.53 -2.26 3.81
C GLN A 223 -6.43 -1.35 2.96
N TYR A 224 -7.74 -1.40 3.18
CA TYR A 224 -8.68 -0.45 2.56
C TYR A 224 -8.50 0.97 3.09
N LEU A 225 -8.25 1.16 4.38
CA LEU A 225 -7.99 2.48 4.98
C LEU A 225 -6.66 3.07 4.48
N ALA A 226 -5.57 2.30 4.48
CA ALA A 226 -4.28 2.74 3.94
C ALA A 226 -4.34 3.06 2.43
N ARG A 227 -5.13 2.29 1.68
CA ARG A 227 -5.46 2.62 0.28
C ARG A 227 -6.29 3.89 0.14
N ALA A 228 -7.30 4.11 1.00
CA ALA A 228 -8.10 5.34 0.95
C ALA A 228 -7.22 6.58 1.16
N ARG A 229 -6.24 6.53 2.09
CA ARG A 229 -5.24 7.60 2.29
C ARG A 229 -4.37 7.87 1.06
N TYR A 230 -3.95 6.82 0.35
CA TYR A 230 -3.25 7.00 -0.93
C TYR A 230 -4.14 7.70 -1.97
N GLU A 231 -5.41 7.30 -2.07
CA GLU A 231 -6.33 7.81 -3.11
C GLU A 231 -6.71 9.28 -2.86
N GLN A 232 -6.71 9.75 -1.61
CA GLN A 232 -6.90 11.18 -1.31
C GLN A 232 -5.87 12.07 -2.02
N LEU A 233 -4.62 11.60 -2.15
CA LEU A 233 -3.56 12.29 -2.87
C LEU A 233 -3.87 12.50 -4.36
N SER A 234 -4.87 11.81 -4.92
CA SER A 234 -5.47 12.09 -6.24
C SER A 234 -4.44 12.19 -7.37
N PHE A 235 -3.42 11.34 -7.35
CA PHE A 235 -2.27 11.41 -8.25
C PHE A 235 -2.66 11.41 -9.73
N GLY A 236 -2.15 12.39 -10.48
CA GLY A 236 -2.37 12.52 -11.92
C GLY A 236 -3.70 13.17 -12.32
N MET A 237 -4.53 13.57 -11.35
CA MET A 237 -5.75 14.35 -11.61
C MET A 237 -5.43 15.82 -11.88
N GLY A 238 -6.39 16.52 -12.52
CA GLY A 238 -6.30 17.96 -12.78
C GLY A 238 -6.52 18.82 -11.54
N GLU A 239 -6.22 20.12 -11.64
CA GLU A 239 -6.47 21.06 -10.55
C GLU A 239 -7.97 21.12 -10.20
N GLY A 240 -8.28 21.03 -8.91
CA GLY A 240 -9.66 21.00 -8.40
C GLY A 240 -10.38 19.64 -8.55
N GLN A 241 -9.73 18.61 -9.10
CA GLN A 241 -10.25 17.25 -9.15
C GLN A 241 -9.77 16.45 -7.92
N SER A 242 -10.59 15.50 -7.46
CA SER A 242 -10.26 14.60 -6.36
C SER A 242 -10.79 13.20 -6.62
N ASN A 243 -10.17 12.17 -6.02
CA ASN A 243 -10.60 10.78 -6.18
C ASN A 243 -11.72 10.37 -5.20
N ALA A 244 -12.65 11.30 -4.87
CA ALA A 244 -13.60 11.19 -3.76
C ALA A 244 -14.40 9.87 -3.74
N THR A 245 -15.12 9.54 -4.81
CA THR A 245 -15.86 8.27 -4.94
C THR A 245 -14.99 7.03 -4.65
N THR A 246 -13.72 7.04 -5.08
CA THR A 246 -12.79 5.92 -4.83
C THR A 246 -12.34 5.86 -3.37
N VAL A 247 -12.09 7.01 -2.73
CA VAL A 247 -11.82 7.11 -1.29
C VAL A 247 -13.01 6.57 -0.51
N LEU A 248 -14.22 7.07 -0.79
CA LEU A 248 -15.47 6.69 -0.12
C LEU A 248 -15.80 5.20 -0.30
N THR A 249 -15.59 4.65 -1.51
CA THR A 249 -15.74 3.20 -1.78
C THR A 249 -14.81 2.37 -0.89
N LYS A 250 -13.56 2.81 -0.70
CA LYS A 250 -12.60 2.12 0.17
C LYS A 250 -12.94 2.29 1.66
N LEU A 251 -13.39 3.47 2.09
CA LEU A 251 -13.89 3.70 3.45
C LEU A 251 -15.11 2.82 3.77
N ALA A 252 -16.08 2.71 2.85
CA ALA A 252 -17.27 1.87 3.01
C ALA A 252 -16.91 0.37 3.08
N LYS A 253 -15.96 -0.11 2.26
CA LYS A 253 -15.43 -1.48 2.35
C LYS A 253 -14.71 -1.74 3.69
N ALA A 254 -14.05 -0.73 4.27
CA ALA A 254 -13.46 -0.85 5.60
C ALA A 254 -14.53 -0.85 6.71
N ASP A 255 -15.47 0.10 6.73
CA ASP A 255 -16.56 0.21 7.70
C ASP A 255 -17.34 -1.11 7.83
N LYS A 256 -17.74 -1.67 6.69
CA LYS A 256 -18.47 -2.93 6.60
C LYS A 256 -17.66 -4.14 7.10
N LYS A 257 -16.34 -4.12 6.97
CA LYS A 257 -15.43 -5.14 7.55
C LYS A 257 -15.25 -4.98 9.06
N LEU A 258 -15.34 -3.75 9.57
CA LEU A 258 -15.23 -3.41 10.99
C LEU A 258 -16.55 -3.58 11.77
N GLY A 259 -17.66 -3.84 11.06
CA GLY A 259 -19.00 -4.06 11.62
C GLY A 259 -19.85 -2.80 11.78
N GLY A 260 -19.46 -1.68 11.15
CA GLY A 260 -20.04 -0.35 11.37
C GLY A 260 -19.20 0.46 12.35
N ASN A 261 -18.26 1.25 11.83
CA ASN A 261 -17.36 2.10 12.59
C ASN A 261 -17.81 3.57 12.49
N ASN A 262 -18.40 4.09 13.57
CA ASN A 262 -18.97 5.43 13.57
C ASN A 262 -17.94 6.55 13.30
N ASN A 263 -16.65 6.33 13.58
CA ASN A 263 -15.62 7.33 13.28
C ASN A 263 -15.40 7.49 11.77
N LEU A 264 -15.61 6.44 10.96
CA LEU A 264 -15.61 6.56 9.50
C LEU A 264 -16.80 7.37 8.98
N SER A 265 -18.00 7.15 9.52
CA SER A 265 -19.18 7.99 9.20
C SER A 265 -18.96 9.46 9.62
N ASN A 266 -18.39 9.70 10.81
CA ASN A 266 -18.05 11.05 11.28
C ASN A 266 -16.99 11.73 10.40
N TYR A 267 -15.96 10.98 9.98
CA TYR A 267 -14.92 11.48 9.09
C TYR A 267 -15.48 11.90 7.73
N VAL A 268 -16.33 11.06 7.12
CA VAL A 268 -17.00 11.39 5.85
C VAL A 268 -17.90 12.60 6.00
N ALA A 269 -18.71 12.67 7.07
CA ALA A 269 -19.59 13.81 7.31
C ALA A 269 -18.85 15.14 7.54
N HIS A 270 -17.58 15.10 7.96
CA HIS A 270 -16.75 16.29 8.16
C HIS A 270 -15.94 16.68 6.90
N HIS A 271 -15.39 15.71 6.17
CA HIS A 271 -14.45 15.94 5.07
C HIS A 271 -15.05 15.80 3.66
N TYR A 272 -16.21 15.16 3.52
CA TYR A 272 -16.94 14.98 2.26
C TYR A 272 -18.45 15.18 2.46
N PRO A 273 -18.90 16.32 3.04
CA PRO A 273 -20.30 16.52 3.42
C PRO A 273 -21.29 16.44 2.25
N GLU A 274 -20.86 16.81 1.04
CA GLU A 274 -21.62 16.69 -0.21
C GLU A 274 -21.78 15.24 -0.72
N HIS A 275 -21.02 14.28 -0.18
CA HIS A 275 -21.05 12.87 -0.58
C HIS A 275 -21.60 11.92 0.51
N ILE A 276 -22.21 12.42 1.59
CA ILE A 276 -22.74 11.57 2.68
C ILE A 276 -23.73 10.52 2.17
N GLU A 277 -24.64 10.89 1.27
CA GLU A 277 -25.62 9.96 0.68
C GLU A 277 -24.96 8.87 -0.19
N GLU A 278 -23.88 9.21 -0.90
CA GLU A 278 -23.09 8.26 -1.70
C GLU A 278 -22.38 7.24 -0.79
N TYR A 279 -21.77 7.71 0.30
CA TYR A 279 -21.12 6.86 1.29
C TYR A 279 -22.09 5.93 2.00
N GLU A 280 -23.21 6.43 2.53
CA GLU A 280 -24.19 5.56 3.21
C GLU A 280 -24.87 4.59 2.23
N LYS A 281 -25.01 4.94 0.95
CA LYS A 281 -25.41 3.98 -0.10
C LYS A 281 -24.37 2.86 -0.26
N LEU A 282 -23.09 3.21 -0.49
CA LEU A 282 -21.99 2.24 -0.65
C LEU A 282 -21.87 1.32 0.58
N ARG A 283 -21.96 1.89 1.79
CA ARG A 283 -21.92 1.18 3.08
C ARG A 283 -22.96 0.07 3.20
N ASN A 284 -24.18 0.36 2.72
CA ASN A 284 -25.33 -0.55 2.81
C ASN A 284 -25.46 -1.51 1.62
N GLU A 285 -24.66 -1.36 0.55
CA GLU A 285 -24.66 -2.29 -0.59
C GLU A 285 -24.11 -3.67 -0.20
N LYS A 286 -24.79 -4.74 -0.62
CA LYS A 286 -24.43 -6.12 -0.25
C LYS A 286 -23.11 -6.57 -0.89
N ASP A 287 -22.85 -6.15 -2.12
CA ASP A 287 -21.68 -6.56 -2.89
C ASP A 287 -20.96 -5.31 -3.43
N ILE A 288 -19.94 -4.84 -2.70
CA ILE A 288 -19.03 -3.77 -3.16
C ILE A 288 -17.79 -4.45 -3.74
N ASN A 289 -17.76 -4.64 -5.06
CA ASN A 289 -16.61 -5.25 -5.76
C ASN A 289 -15.39 -4.33 -5.75
#